data_AF-A0A8J3PEJ2-F1
#
_entry.id   AF-A0A8J3PEJ2-F1
#
_cell.length_a   1.000
_cell.length_b   1.000
_cell.length_c   1.000
_cell.angle_alpha   90.00
_cell.angle_beta   90.00
_cell.angle_gamma   90.00
#
_symmetry.space_group_name_H-M   'P 1'
#
loop_
_entity.id
_entity.type
_entity.pdbx_description
1 polymer ?
#
loop_
_entity_poly.entity_id
_entity_poly.type
_entity_poly.pdbx_seq_one_letter_code
_entity_poly.pdbx_strand_id
1 'polypeptide(L)'
;MPTKVIAAAPADEPGAAWLTHTNPLAPVAARHCAGHIHDLADLLGGIACEDAWAKALTADLLVALEFDLPLILEADPTYIDEVAVARAMRGEDLELTELERAEVRRRLAEVRTHRNRVRFTCSRAAAARREAAR
;
A
#
# COMPACT_ATOMS: atom_id res chain seq x y z
N MET A 1 -6.86 30.67 0.29
CA MET A 1 -6.27 29.49 -0.37
C MET A 1 -7.35 28.41 -0.39
N PRO A 2 -7.71 27.82 -1.54
CA PRO A 2 -8.77 26.81 -1.57
C PRO A 2 -8.23 25.48 -1.02
N THR A 3 -8.80 25.04 0.09
CA THR A 3 -8.58 23.74 0.72
C THR A 3 -9.11 22.67 -0.23
N LYS A 4 -8.23 21.97 -0.96
CA LYS A 4 -8.60 20.76 -1.67
C LYS A 4 -8.78 19.65 -0.63
N VAL A 5 -10.02 19.32 -0.34
CA VAL A 5 -10.40 18.10 0.35
C VAL A 5 -9.92 16.94 -0.52
N ILE A 6 -8.87 16.25 -0.09
CA ILE A 6 -8.54 14.93 -0.63
C ILE A 6 -9.72 14.07 -0.20
N ALA A 7 -10.49 13.58 -1.16
CA ALA A 7 -11.53 12.62 -0.87
C ALA A 7 -10.86 11.42 -0.22
N ALA A 8 -11.07 11.26 1.09
CA ALA A 8 -10.94 9.96 1.72
C ALA A 8 -11.73 8.99 0.84
N ALA A 9 -11.13 7.83 0.54
CA ALA A 9 -11.88 6.72 -0.06
C ALA A 9 -13.21 6.62 0.69
N PRO A 10 -14.36 6.51 -0.02
CA PRO A 10 -15.64 6.47 0.66
C PRO A 10 -15.56 5.41 1.74
N ALA A 11 -15.72 5.84 3.00
CA ALA A 11 -16.05 4.91 4.06
C ALA A 11 -17.44 4.39 3.68
N ASP A 12 -17.47 3.34 2.87
CA ASP A 12 -18.68 2.72 2.40
C ASP A 12 -19.58 2.43 3.61
N GLU A 13 -20.86 2.76 3.44
CA GLU A 13 -21.88 2.74 4.49
C GLU A 13 -21.77 1.49 5.38
N PRO A 14 -21.80 1.66 6.72
CA PRO A 14 -21.68 0.54 7.64
C PRO A 14 -22.97 -0.28 7.60
N GLY A 15 -22.98 -1.40 6.89
CA GLY A 15 -24.17 -2.25 6.84
C GLY A 15 -23.99 -3.70 6.43
N ALA A 16 -23.23 -3.99 5.36
CA ALA A 16 -23.16 -5.37 4.86
C ALA A 16 -21.92 -5.71 4.00
N ALA A 17 -21.18 -4.72 3.51
CA ALA A 17 -20.19 -4.93 2.45
C ALA A 17 -18.84 -5.53 2.91
N TRP A 18 -18.57 -5.59 4.22
CA TRP A 18 -17.23 -5.89 4.73
C TRP A 18 -16.97 -7.36 5.04
N LEU A 19 -17.98 -8.23 5.18
CA LEU A 19 -17.79 -9.66 5.49
C LEU A 19 -17.83 -10.53 4.24
N THR A 20 -17.02 -10.18 3.25
CA THR A 20 -16.92 -10.91 1.98
C THR A 20 -15.51 -11.50 1.82
N HIS A 21 -15.26 -12.17 0.69
CA HIS A 21 -13.95 -12.74 0.36
C HIS A 21 -12.80 -11.72 0.29
N THR A 22 -13.10 -10.42 0.13
CA THR A 22 -12.09 -9.36 0.11
C THR A 22 -11.64 -8.95 1.51
N ASN A 23 -12.35 -9.38 2.57
CA ASN A 23 -11.94 -9.12 3.93
C ASN A 23 -10.63 -9.87 4.26
N PRO A 24 -9.60 -9.21 4.81
CA PRO A 24 -8.35 -9.86 5.20
C PRO A 24 -8.52 -11.05 6.15
N LEU A 25 -9.59 -11.05 6.96
CA LEU A 25 -9.89 -12.10 7.93
C LEU A 25 -10.79 -13.22 7.36
N ALA A 26 -11.24 -13.12 6.10
CA ALA A 26 -12.07 -14.15 5.46
C ALA A 26 -11.46 -15.56 5.54
N PRO A 27 -10.15 -15.77 5.29
CA PRO A 27 -9.55 -17.09 5.43
C PRO A 27 -9.53 -17.60 6.87
N VAL A 28 -9.45 -16.71 7.86
CA VAL A 28 -9.46 -17.06 9.29
C VAL A 28 -10.86 -17.50 9.71
N ALA A 29 -11.88 -16.74 9.32
CA ALA A 29 -13.28 -17.05 9.56
C ALA A 29 -13.66 -18.40 8.91
N ALA A 30 -13.26 -18.63 7.64
CA ALA A 30 -13.49 -19.89 6.95
C ALA A 30 -12.87 -21.09 7.71
N ARG A 31 -11.64 -20.95 8.23
CA ARG A 31 -11.00 -21.99 9.05
C ARG A 31 -11.76 -22.29 10.34
N HIS A 32 -12.31 -21.27 11.00
CA HIS A 32 -13.17 -21.48 12.16
C HIS A 32 -14.49 -22.16 11.79
N CYS A 33 -15.03 -21.86 10.61
CA CYS A 33 -16.30 -22.39 10.14
C CYS A 33 -16.23 -23.82 9.58
N ALA A 34 -15.04 -24.30 9.19
CA ALA A 34 -14.84 -25.58 8.51
C ALA A 34 -15.32 -26.81 9.30
N GLY A 35 -15.49 -26.70 10.62
CA GLY A 35 -16.00 -27.78 11.48
C GLY A 35 -17.49 -27.68 11.81
N HIS A 36 -18.19 -26.65 11.32
CA HIS A 36 -19.59 -26.42 11.62
C HIS A 36 -20.50 -27.07 10.55
N ILE A 37 -21.73 -27.38 10.93
CA ILE A 37 -22.79 -27.82 10.01
C ILE A 37 -23.72 -26.61 9.81
N HIS A 38 -23.87 -26.18 8.57
CA HIS A 38 -24.67 -25.01 8.17
C HIS A 38 -25.22 -25.24 6.76
N ASP A 39 -26.32 -24.57 6.44
CA ASP A 39 -26.76 -24.43 5.04
C ASP A 39 -25.97 -23.30 4.38
N LEU A 40 -25.79 -23.37 3.05
CA LEU A 40 -25.12 -22.32 2.28
C LEU A 40 -25.75 -20.93 2.48
N ALA A 41 -27.05 -20.88 2.78
CA ALA A 41 -27.78 -19.65 3.07
C ALA A 41 -27.37 -18.98 4.39
N ASP A 42 -26.77 -19.74 5.32
CA ASP A 42 -26.35 -19.27 6.64
C ASP A 42 -24.95 -18.63 6.62
N LEU A 43 -24.26 -18.69 5.48
CA LEU A 43 -22.91 -18.15 5.31
C LEU A 43 -22.94 -16.67 4.92
N LEU A 44 -22.39 -15.83 5.79
CA LEU A 44 -22.17 -14.43 5.49
C LEU A 44 -21.06 -14.30 4.44
N GLY A 45 -21.38 -13.59 3.35
CA GLY A 45 -20.50 -13.44 2.18
C GLY A 45 -20.16 -14.75 1.46
N GLY A 46 -20.88 -15.84 1.76
CA GLY A 46 -20.56 -17.19 1.26
C GLY A 46 -19.28 -17.79 1.85
N ILE A 47 -18.76 -17.25 2.96
CA ILE A 47 -17.46 -17.64 3.54
C ILE A 47 -17.62 -18.42 4.85
N ALA A 48 -18.35 -17.85 5.80
CA ALA A 48 -18.44 -18.38 7.15
C ALA A 48 -19.75 -17.95 7.82
N CYS A 49 -20.20 -18.74 8.79
CA CYS A 49 -21.31 -18.38 9.66
C CYS A 49 -20.96 -17.18 10.54
N GLU A 50 -21.99 -16.52 11.10
CA GLU A 50 -21.84 -15.33 11.95
C GLU A 50 -20.87 -15.54 13.12
N ASP A 51 -20.99 -16.66 13.85
CA ASP A 51 -20.12 -16.97 14.98
C ASP A 51 -18.64 -17.07 14.61
N ALA A 52 -18.34 -17.67 13.44
CA ALA A 52 -16.97 -17.82 12.97
C ALA A 52 -16.36 -16.46 12.56
N TRP A 53 -17.18 -15.58 11.98
CA TRP A 53 -16.80 -14.19 11.73
C TRP A 53 -16.55 -13.41 13.01
N ALA A 54 -17.48 -13.48 13.97
CA ALA A 54 -17.37 -12.80 15.26
C ALA A 54 -16.09 -13.24 16.00
N LYS A 55 -15.79 -14.54 15.96
CA LYS A 55 -14.56 -15.09 16.55
C LYS A 55 -13.29 -14.56 15.89
N ALA A 56 -13.26 -14.52 14.55
CA ALA A 56 -12.10 -14.02 13.81
C ALA A 56 -11.85 -12.53 14.08
N LEU A 57 -12.92 -11.71 14.06
CA LEU A 57 -12.85 -10.27 14.35
C LEU A 57 -12.44 -10.01 15.79
N THR A 58 -12.99 -10.77 16.74
CA THR A 58 -12.64 -10.63 18.16
C THR A 58 -11.18 -11.02 18.41
N ALA A 59 -10.69 -12.08 17.78
CA ALA A 59 -9.28 -12.47 17.89
C ALA A 59 -8.35 -11.37 17.37
N ASP A 60 -8.68 -10.77 16.22
CA ASP A 60 -7.92 -9.66 15.64
C ASP A 60 -7.93 -8.42 16.55
N LEU A 61 -9.09 -8.06 17.09
CA LEU A 61 -9.23 -6.97 18.07
C LEU A 61 -8.40 -7.23 19.33
N LEU A 62 -8.42 -8.46 19.86
CA LEU A 62 -7.65 -8.81 21.05
C LEU A 62 -6.15 -8.70 20.81
N VAL A 63 -5.67 -9.11 19.63
CA VAL A 63 -4.28 -8.90 19.22
C VAL A 63 -3.97 -7.41 19.14
N ALA A 64 -4.84 -6.61 18.51
CA ALA A 64 -4.65 -5.16 18.44
C ALA A 64 -4.52 -4.54 19.84
N LEU A 65 -5.38 -4.95 20.79
CA LEU A 65 -5.32 -4.49 22.17
C LEU A 65 -4.07 -4.99 22.91
N GLU A 66 -3.68 -6.26 22.73
CA GLU A 66 -2.51 -6.86 23.36
C GLU A 66 -1.21 -6.14 22.97
N PHE A 67 -1.12 -5.66 21.73
CA PHE A 67 0.04 -4.95 21.20
C PHE A 67 -0.11 -3.42 21.23
N ASP A 68 -1.09 -2.89 21.96
CA ASP A 68 -1.38 -1.44 22.06
C ASP A 68 -1.48 -0.76 20.67
N LEU A 69 -2.03 -1.48 19.69
CA LEU A 69 -2.24 -0.94 18.35
C LEU A 69 -3.40 0.07 18.35
N PRO A 70 -3.29 1.14 17.55
CA PRO A 70 -4.36 2.12 17.41
C PRO A 70 -5.60 1.47 16.77
N LEU A 71 -6.74 1.56 17.45
CA LEU A 71 -8.04 1.09 16.94
C LEU A 71 -8.63 2.02 15.87
N ILE A 72 -8.25 3.29 15.92
CA ILE A 72 -8.62 4.31 14.94
C ILE A 72 -7.33 4.79 14.31
N LEU A 73 -7.21 4.55 13.01
CA LEU A 73 -6.13 5.08 12.20
C LEU A 73 -6.58 6.43 11.65
N GLU A 74 -5.93 7.51 12.08
CA GLU A 74 -6.03 8.77 11.37
C GLU A 74 -5.24 8.65 10.07
N ALA A 75 -5.91 8.87 8.94
CA ALA A 75 -5.23 8.88 7.65
C ALA A 75 -4.21 10.01 7.64
N ASP A 76 -2.92 9.66 7.61
CA ASP A 76 -1.85 10.64 7.48
C ASP A 76 -1.88 11.20 6.04
N PRO A 77 -2.24 12.49 5.86
CA PRO A 77 -2.36 13.08 4.54
C PRO A 77 -1.00 13.24 3.83
N THR A 78 0.10 13.03 4.55
CA THR A 78 1.47 13.08 4.05
C THR A 78 2.11 11.70 3.88
N TYR A 79 1.36 10.64 4.18
CA TYR A 79 1.83 9.27 4.00
C TYR A 79 2.17 8.98 2.53
N ILE A 80 3.31 8.31 2.34
CA ILE A 80 3.77 7.84 1.04
C ILE A 80 3.94 6.34 1.15
N ASP A 81 3.21 5.58 0.33
CA ASP A 81 3.42 4.14 0.25
C ASP A 81 4.73 3.84 -0.50
N GLU A 82 5.77 3.53 0.28
CA GLU A 82 7.09 3.16 -0.23
C GLU A 82 7.08 1.92 -1.15
N VAL A 83 6.13 1.00 -0.93
CA VAL A 83 5.98 -0.18 -1.78
C VAL A 83 5.41 0.23 -3.13
N ALA A 84 4.36 1.06 -3.15
CA ALA A 84 3.80 1.62 -4.39
C ALA A 84 4.86 2.42 -5.18
N VAL A 85 5.62 3.27 -4.49
CA VAL A 85 6.74 4.03 -5.08
C VAL A 85 7.79 3.07 -5.68
N ALA A 86 8.20 2.03 -4.95
CA ALA A 86 9.20 1.08 -5.42
C ALA A 86 8.71 0.29 -6.66
N ARG A 87 7.45 -0.13 -6.67
CA ARG A 87 6.81 -0.82 -7.81
C ARG A 87 6.73 0.09 -9.03
N ALA A 88 6.28 1.34 -8.85
CA ALA A 88 6.23 2.33 -9.92
C ALA A 88 7.63 2.67 -10.48
N MET A 89 8.66 2.75 -9.63
CA MET A 89 10.04 2.92 -10.07
C MET A 89 10.57 1.76 -10.92
N ARG A 90 10.02 0.55 -10.78
CA ARG A 90 10.30 -0.60 -11.64
C ARG A 90 9.51 -0.59 -12.95
N GLY A 91 8.62 0.38 -13.15
CA GLY A 91 7.80 0.52 -14.36
C GLY A 91 6.48 -0.23 -14.31
N GLU A 92 6.03 -0.67 -13.12
CA GLU A 92 4.67 -1.19 -12.94
C GLU A 92 3.65 -0.04 -13.08
N ASP A 93 2.56 -0.28 -13.80
CA ASP A 93 1.47 0.69 -13.97
C ASP A 93 0.52 0.62 -12.76
N LEU A 94 0.47 1.71 -11.99
CA LEU A 94 -0.23 1.81 -10.72
C LEU A 94 -0.86 3.19 -10.60
N GLU A 95 -2.06 3.25 -10.01
CA GLU A 95 -2.62 4.52 -9.57
C GLU A 95 -1.84 5.03 -8.36
N LEU A 96 -1.29 6.24 -8.48
CA LEU A 96 -0.46 6.86 -7.44
C LEU A 96 -1.07 8.19 -7.00
N THR A 97 -0.94 8.48 -5.72
CA THR A 97 -1.26 9.80 -5.14
C THR A 97 -0.33 10.88 -5.71
N GLU A 98 -0.68 12.16 -5.51
CA GLU A 98 0.18 13.26 -5.94
C GLU A 98 1.55 13.26 -5.23
N LEU A 99 1.57 12.88 -3.95
CA LEU A 99 2.79 12.77 -3.14
C LEU A 99 3.68 11.61 -3.61
N GLU A 100 3.11 10.43 -3.85
CA GLU A 100 3.84 9.28 -4.40
C GLU A 100 4.42 9.59 -5.78
N ARG A 101 3.65 10.26 -6.66
CA ARG A 101 4.16 10.71 -7.96
C ARG A 101 5.29 11.72 -7.84
N ALA A 102 5.22 12.63 -6.87
CA ALA A 102 6.32 13.56 -6.59
C ALA A 102 7.58 12.80 -6.15
N GLU A 103 7.41 11.81 -5.27
CA GLU A 103 8.52 11.00 -4.74
C GLU A 103 9.17 10.10 -5.81
N VAL A 104 8.36 9.43 -6.64
CA VAL A 104 8.86 8.66 -7.80
C VAL A 104 9.67 9.55 -8.74
N ARG A 105 9.18 10.76 -9.05
CA ARG A 105 9.90 11.72 -9.90
C ARG A 105 11.23 12.14 -9.28
N ARG A 106 11.27 12.43 -7.98
CA ARG A 106 12.48 12.80 -7.25
C ARG A 106 13.53 11.69 -7.33
N ARG A 107 13.17 10.45 -7.01
CA ARG A 107 14.09 9.29 -7.03
C ARG A 107 14.58 8.97 -8.44
N LEU A 108 13.71 9.04 -9.45
CA LEU A 108 14.12 8.85 -10.84
C LEU A 108 15.10 9.93 -11.31
N ALA A 109 14.91 11.19 -10.88
CA ALA A 109 15.84 12.27 -11.18
C ALA A 109 17.22 12.04 -10.55
N GLU A 110 17.28 11.54 -9.31
CA GLU A 110 18.52 11.19 -8.63
C GLU A 110 19.26 10.06 -9.34
N VAL A 111 18.55 8.98 -9.71
CA VAL A 111 19.13 7.86 -10.47
C VAL A 111 19.67 8.32 -11.82
N ARG A 112 18.93 9.18 -12.54
CA ARG A 112 19.39 9.77 -13.82
C ARG A 112 20.63 10.63 -13.63
N THR A 113 20.65 11.47 -12.60
CA THR A 113 21.79 12.33 -12.27
C THR A 113 23.02 11.50 -11.93
N HIS A 114 22.85 10.42 -11.17
CA HIS A 114 23.93 9.49 -10.83
C HIS A 114 24.48 8.79 -12.10
N ARG A 115 23.61 8.23 -12.95
CA ARG A 115 24.03 7.63 -14.23
C ARG A 115 24.77 8.60 -15.12
N ASN A 116 24.32 9.85 -15.19
CA ASN A 116 25.00 10.91 -15.95
C ASN A 116 26.37 11.24 -15.33
N ARG A 117 26.49 11.36 -14.01
CA ARG A 117 27.78 11.60 -13.33
C ARG A 117 28.81 10.50 -13.61
N VAL A 118 28.40 9.23 -13.56
CA VAL A 118 29.28 8.09 -13.87
C VAL A 118 29.68 8.09 -15.35
N ARG A 119 28.77 8.47 -16.26
CA ARG A 119 29.05 8.52 -17.70
C ARG A 119 29.91 9.72 -18.12
N PHE A 120 29.91 10.80 -17.34
CA PHE A 120 30.65 12.04 -17.60
C PHE A 120 31.90 12.24 -16.74
N THR A 121 32.45 11.19 -16.11
CA THR A 121 33.86 11.25 -15.71
C THR A 121 34.72 11.26 -16.99
N CYS A 122 34.80 12.41 -17.65
CA CYS A 122 35.90 12.73 -18.53
C CYS A 122 37.15 12.49 -17.68
N SER A 123 37.88 11.43 -18.01
CA SER A 123 39.19 11.21 -17.41
C SER A 123 40.01 12.49 -17.59
N ARG A 124 40.88 12.82 -16.63
CA ARG A 124 41.88 13.89 -16.82
C ARG A 124 42.60 13.76 -18.17
N ALA A 125 42.74 12.54 -18.68
CA ALA A 125 43.27 12.22 -20.00
C ALA A 125 42.40 12.71 -21.19
N ALA A 126 41.08 12.85 -21.05
CA ALA A 126 40.21 13.44 -22.06
C ALA A 126 40.25 14.98 -22.05
N ALA A 127 40.48 15.60 -20.88
CA ALA A 127 40.70 17.04 -20.76
C ALA A 127 42.06 17.45 -21.32
N ALA A 128 43.15 16.75 -20.94
CA ALA A 128 44.51 17.03 -21.42
C ALA A 128 44.66 16.87 -22.95
N ARG A 129 43.89 15.96 -23.58
CA ARG A 129 43.89 15.79 -25.05
C ARG A 129 43.29 16.97 -25.81
N ARG A 130 42.37 17.74 -25.21
CA ARG A 130 41.81 18.96 -25.84
C ARG A 130 42.77 20.12 -25.72
N GLU A 131 43.51 20.19 -24.61
CA GLU A 131 44.52 21.20 -24.35
C GLU A 131 45.75 21.04 -25.26
N ALA A 132 46.19 19.79 -25.51
CA ALA A 132 47.29 19.50 -26.44
C ALA A 132 46.92 19.61 -27.93
N ALA A 133 45.62 19.78 -28.25
CA ALA A 133 45.13 19.95 -29.61
C ALA A 133 44.78 21.40 -29.97
N ARG A 134 45.07 22.35 -29.06
CA ARG A 134 45.10 23.80 -29.32
C ARG A 134 46.54 24.24 -29.56
#